data_AF-A0A933KBI7-F1
#
_entry.id   AF-A0A933KBI7-F1
#
_cell.length_a   1.000
_cell.length_b   1.000
_cell.length_c   1.000
_cell.angle_alpha   90.00
_cell.angle_beta   90.00
_cell.angle_gamma   90.00
#
_symmetry.space_group_name_H-M   'P 1'
#
loop_
_entity.id
_entity.type
_entity.pdbx_description
1 polymer ?
#
loop_
_entity_poly.entity_id
_entity_poly.type
_entity_poly.pdbx_seq_one_letter_code
_entity_poly.pdbx_strand_id
1 'polypeptide(L)'
;MTQLQGGRDFRRTDRRRGQAVALVLAMLAVLGGLLAVRSILGESDLRRARHAIHHNQATYAAEGGLQLALMARERPNAPDSWAFRVGDHDVLVVEHAADPYLCELRATVRIGDVTVTRSLYLQPPIHHGGHP
;
A
#
# COMPACT_ATOMS: atom_id res chain seq x y z
N MET A 1 38.01 29.90 -67.70
CA MET A 1 36.81 30.27 -66.92
C MET A 1 36.13 28.99 -66.44
N THR A 2 36.50 28.47 -65.27
CA THR A 2 35.81 27.30 -64.68
C THR A 2 36.10 27.26 -63.17
N GLN A 3 35.36 28.07 -62.42
CA GLN A 3 35.09 27.82 -61.01
C GLN A 3 33.67 28.28 -60.76
N LEU A 4 32.86 27.45 -60.09
CA LEU A 4 31.57 27.72 -59.41
C LEU A 4 30.64 26.47 -59.48
N GLN A 5 31.14 25.30 -59.09
CA GLN A 5 30.28 24.11 -58.87
C GLN A 5 30.44 23.46 -57.49
N GLY A 6 31.55 23.66 -56.77
CA GLY A 6 31.81 23.00 -55.48
C GLY A 6 31.03 23.51 -54.24
N GLY A 7 30.35 24.66 -54.32
CA GLY A 7 29.72 25.29 -53.15
C GLY A 7 28.32 24.78 -52.79
N ARG A 8 27.63 24.12 -53.71
CA ARG A 8 26.24 23.62 -53.48
C ARG A 8 26.20 22.23 -52.86
N ASP A 9 27.20 21.40 -53.10
CA ASP A 9 27.25 20.04 -52.57
C ASP A 9 27.66 20.02 -51.09
N PHE A 10 28.61 20.86 -50.68
CA PHE A 10 29.03 21.00 -49.28
C PHE A 10 27.89 21.44 -48.34
N ARG A 11 27.05 22.40 -48.77
CA ARG A 11 25.88 22.83 -47.98
C ARG A 11 24.80 21.74 -47.85
N ARG A 12 24.68 20.83 -48.82
CA ARG A 12 23.71 19.73 -48.78
C ARG A 12 24.16 18.61 -47.86
N THR A 13 25.45 18.26 -47.85
CA THR A 13 26.01 17.23 -46.95
C THR A 13 25.99 17.66 -45.49
N ASP A 14 26.31 18.92 -45.18
CA ASP A 14 26.24 19.41 -43.80
C ASP A 14 24.79 19.46 -43.26
N ARG A 15 23.81 19.86 -44.08
CA ARG A 15 22.38 19.78 -43.71
C ARG A 15 21.91 18.35 -43.48
N ARG A 16 22.32 17.40 -44.33
CA ARG A 16 21.95 15.98 -44.18
C ARG A 16 22.58 15.35 -42.93
N ARG A 17 23.84 15.71 -42.61
CA ARG A 17 24.51 15.27 -41.37
C ARG A 17 23.84 15.85 -40.13
N GLY A 18 23.48 17.13 -40.13
CA GLY A 18 22.72 17.75 -39.04
C GLY A 18 21.34 17.12 -38.83
N GLN A 19 20.62 16.78 -39.91
CA GLN A 19 19.35 16.06 -39.83
C GLN A 19 19.49 14.64 -39.28
N ALA A 20 20.53 13.91 -39.69
CA ALA A 20 20.79 12.56 -39.17
C ALA A 20 21.10 12.58 -37.67
N VAL A 21 21.92 13.52 -37.20
CA VAL A 21 22.22 13.68 -35.77
C VAL A 21 20.96 14.06 -34.98
N ALA A 22 20.14 14.98 -35.51
CA ALA A 22 18.88 15.35 -34.88
C ALA A 22 17.91 14.16 -34.77
N LEU A 23 17.85 13.30 -35.80
CA LEU A 23 17.06 12.06 -35.77
C LEU A 23 17.56 11.06 -34.73
N VAL A 24 18.88 10.88 -34.62
CA VAL A 24 19.47 9.99 -33.61
C VAL A 24 19.18 10.50 -32.20
N LEU A 25 19.31 11.81 -31.96
CA LEU A 25 18.99 12.42 -30.68
C LEU A 25 17.49 12.30 -30.35
N ALA A 26 16.62 12.50 -31.34
CA ALA A 26 15.18 12.30 -31.17
C ALA A 26 14.84 10.84 -30.84
N MET A 27 15.46 9.86 -31.52
CA MET A 27 15.30 8.44 -31.19
C MET A 27 15.77 8.14 -29.77
N LEU A 28 16.94 8.65 -29.36
CA LEU A 28 17.46 8.45 -28.00
C LEU A 28 16.55 9.07 -26.95
N ALA A 29 15.96 10.24 -27.21
CA ALA A 29 14.98 10.85 -26.31
C ALA A 29 13.72 9.99 -26.17
N VAL A 30 13.21 9.43 -27.28
CA VAL A 30 12.04 8.53 -27.26
C VAL A 30 12.35 7.23 -26.51
N LEU A 31 13.51 6.61 -26.78
CA LEU A 31 13.96 5.40 -26.07
C LEU A 31 14.16 5.66 -24.57
N GLY A 32 14.77 6.78 -24.21
CA GLY A 32 14.92 7.20 -22.81
C GLY A 32 13.58 7.41 -22.12
N GLY A 33 12.64 8.08 -22.80
CA GLY A 33 11.27 8.24 -22.31
C GLY A 33 10.57 6.90 -22.09
N LEU A 34 10.71 5.96 -23.03
CA LEU A 34 10.09 4.63 -22.93
C LEU A 34 10.64 3.83 -21.72
N LEU A 35 11.96 3.88 -21.51
CA LEU A 35 12.62 3.23 -20.37
C LEU A 35 12.17 3.84 -19.03
N ALA A 36 12.07 5.17 -18.97
CA ALA A 36 11.57 5.87 -17.79
C ALA A 36 10.13 5.45 -17.45
N VAL A 37 9.22 5.42 -18.43
CA VAL A 37 7.84 4.96 -18.22
C VAL A 37 7.81 3.52 -17.73
N ARG A 38 8.60 2.62 -18.32
CA ARG A 38 8.67 1.22 -17.86
C ARG A 38 9.16 1.11 -16.41
N SER A 39 10.14 1.92 -16.01
CA SER A 39 10.63 1.93 -14.62
C SER A 39 9.56 2.39 -13.63
N ILE A 40 8.79 3.44 -13.98
CA ILE A 40 7.71 3.98 -13.15
C ILE A 40 6.58 2.95 -13.01
N LEU A 41 6.19 2.30 -14.10
CA LEU A 41 5.16 1.25 -14.08
C LEU A 41 5.60 0.07 -13.21
N GLY A 42 6.84 -0.41 -13.38
CA GLY A 42 7.39 -1.49 -12.56
C GLY A 42 7.43 -1.15 -11.07
N GLU A 43 7.81 0.09 -10.73
CA GLU A 43 7.82 0.53 -9.33
C GLU A 43 6.41 0.68 -8.76
N SER A 44 5.47 1.18 -9.56
CA SER A 44 4.04 1.23 -9.19
C SER A 44 3.49 -0.16 -8.91
N ASP A 45 3.78 -1.16 -9.75
CA ASP A 45 3.31 -2.52 -9.56
C ASP A 45 3.91 -3.16 -8.30
N LEU A 46 5.20 -2.93 -8.02
CA LEU A 46 5.84 -3.38 -6.79
C LEU A 46 5.27 -2.69 -5.54
N ARG A 47 4.89 -1.42 -5.63
CA ARG A 47 4.23 -0.70 -4.53
C ARG A 47 2.83 -1.23 -4.29
N ARG A 48 2.05 -1.46 -5.35
CA ARG A 48 0.70 -2.06 -5.27
C ARG A 48 0.73 -3.46 -4.68
N ALA A 49 1.67 -4.30 -5.13
CA ALA A 49 1.84 -5.65 -4.61
C ALA A 49 2.21 -5.63 -3.11
N ARG A 50 3.17 -4.78 -2.70
CA ARG A 50 3.52 -4.61 -1.29
C ARG A 50 2.36 -4.10 -0.45
N HIS A 51 1.64 -3.10 -0.94
CA HIS A 51 0.47 -2.56 -0.26
C HIS A 51 -0.62 -3.63 -0.09
N ALA A 52 -0.89 -4.44 -1.12
CA ALA A 52 -1.84 -5.55 -1.03
C ALA A 52 -1.42 -6.61 -0.01
N ILE A 53 -0.11 -6.95 0.04
CA ILE A 53 0.44 -7.88 1.04
C ILE A 53 0.26 -7.32 2.45
N HIS A 54 0.66 -6.06 2.70
CA HIS A 54 0.51 -5.43 4.02
C HIS A 54 -0.96 -5.35 4.44
N HIS A 55 -1.86 -5.04 3.50
CA HIS A 55 -3.30 -5.00 3.76
C HIS A 55 -3.88 -6.36 4.16
N ASN A 56 -3.49 -7.42 3.46
CA ASN A 56 -3.93 -8.78 3.80
C ASN A 56 -3.37 -9.23 5.16
N GLN A 57 -2.08 -9.00 5.41
CA GLN A 57 -1.46 -9.30 6.71
C GLN A 57 -2.14 -8.54 7.85
N ALA A 58 -2.42 -7.24 7.67
CA ALA A 58 -3.06 -6.42 8.69
C ALA A 58 -4.49 -6.88 8.95
N THR A 59 -5.20 -7.32 7.90
CA THR A 59 -6.55 -7.90 8.02
C THR A 59 -6.52 -9.19 8.85
N TYR A 60 -5.66 -10.16 8.51
CA TYR A 60 -5.58 -11.42 9.25
C TYR A 60 -5.14 -11.22 10.70
N ALA A 61 -4.20 -10.29 10.95
CA ALA A 61 -3.78 -9.95 12.31
C ALA A 61 -4.92 -9.30 13.12
N ALA A 62 -5.72 -8.44 12.50
CA ALA A 62 -6.88 -7.82 13.15
C ALA A 62 -7.95 -8.87 13.48
N GLU A 63 -8.26 -9.78 12.55
CA GLU A 63 -9.21 -10.87 12.76
C GLU A 63 -8.74 -11.84 13.86
N GLY A 64 -7.46 -12.23 13.85
CA GLY A 64 -6.87 -13.04 14.91
C GLY A 64 -6.93 -12.35 16.27
N GLY A 65 -6.74 -11.02 16.31
CA GLY A 65 -6.90 -10.23 17.53
C GLY A 65 -8.31 -10.23 18.07
N LEU A 66 -9.31 -10.11 17.20
CA LEU A 66 -10.71 -10.23 17.62
C LEU A 66 -11.02 -11.62 18.17
N GLN A 67 -10.50 -12.69 17.57
CA GLN A 67 -10.70 -14.05 18.08
C GLN A 67 -10.05 -14.24 19.46
N LEU A 68 -8.83 -13.76 19.64
CA LEU A 68 -8.15 -13.82 20.95
C LEU A 68 -8.90 -12.99 22.00
N ALA A 69 -9.42 -11.81 21.63
CA ALA A 69 -10.21 -10.98 22.52
C ALA A 69 -11.53 -11.66 22.92
N LEU A 70 -12.21 -12.32 21.98
CA LEU A 70 -13.40 -13.12 22.29
C LEU A 70 -13.09 -14.23 23.31
N MET A 71 -12.01 -14.98 23.10
CA MET A 71 -11.59 -16.03 24.04
C MET A 71 -11.17 -15.47 25.40
N ALA A 72 -10.55 -14.29 25.42
CA ALA A 72 -10.11 -13.63 26.65
C ALA A 72 -11.30 -13.06 27.45
N ARG A 73 -12.33 -12.55 26.77
CA ARG A 73 -13.53 -11.94 27.36
C ARG A 73 -14.33 -12.90 28.24
N GLU A 74 -14.26 -14.21 27.99
CA GLU A 74 -14.88 -15.22 28.85
C GLU A 74 -14.19 -15.34 30.23
N ARG A 75 -13.06 -14.67 30.44
CA ARG A 75 -12.34 -14.68 31.71
C ARG A 75 -12.83 -13.56 32.64
N PRO A 76 -12.97 -13.82 33.95
CA PRO A 76 -13.59 -12.89 34.90
C PRO A 76 -12.85 -11.57 35.15
N ASN A 77 -11.66 -11.36 34.57
CA ASN A 77 -10.85 -10.14 34.72
C ASN A 77 -10.22 -9.71 33.39
N ALA A 78 -10.92 -9.92 32.27
CA ALA A 78 -10.42 -9.49 30.97
C ALA A 78 -10.36 -7.95 30.92
N PRO A 79 -9.22 -7.32 30.56
CA PRO A 79 -9.14 -5.87 30.46
C PRO A 79 -9.91 -5.35 29.24
N ASP A 80 -10.43 -4.13 29.29
CA ASP A 80 -11.18 -3.54 28.16
C ASP A 80 -10.30 -3.24 26.93
N SER A 81 -8.98 -3.40 27.04
CA SER A 81 -8.07 -3.28 25.90
C SER A 81 -6.86 -4.21 26.03
N TRP A 82 -6.37 -4.66 24.89
CA TRP A 82 -5.23 -5.55 24.76
C TRP A 82 -4.33 -5.06 23.64
N ALA A 83 -3.03 -5.03 23.90
CA ALA A 83 -2.03 -4.87 22.86
C ALA A 83 -1.18 -6.14 22.81
N PHE A 84 -0.96 -6.67 21.62
CA PHE A 84 -0.07 -7.80 21.40
C PHE A 84 0.60 -7.67 20.03
N ARG A 85 1.62 -8.49 19.81
CA ARG A 85 2.37 -8.50 18.55
C ARG A 85 2.11 -9.76 17.76
N VAL A 86 1.93 -9.59 16.45
CA VAL A 86 1.89 -10.68 15.48
C VAL A 86 3.08 -10.50 14.54
N GLY A 87 4.12 -11.31 14.76
CA GLY A 87 5.42 -11.10 14.12
C GLY A 87 6.02 -9.73 14.51
N ASP A 88 6.26 -8.90 13.50
CA ASP A 88 6.81 -7.54 13.69
C ASP A 88 5.75 -6.44 13.77
N HIS A 89 4.47 -6.82 13.93
CA HIS A 89 3.36 -5.88 13.84
C HIS A 89 2.64 -5.74 15.18
N ASP A 90 2.36 -4.50 15.55
CA ASP A 90 1.59 -4.18 16.75
C ASP A 90 0.10 -4.24 16.43
N VAL A 91 -0.64 -4.98 17.25
CA VAL A 91 -2.09 -5.12 17.21
C VAL A 91 -2.66 -4.55 18.49
N LEU A 92 -3.61 -3.62 18.34
CA LEU A 92 -4.36 -3.04 19.45
C LEU A 92 -5.82 -3.44 19.31
N VAL A 93 -6.36 -4.12 20.32
CA VAL A 93 -7.78 -4.47 20.41
C VAL A 93 -8.39 -3.72 21.58
N VAL A 94 -9.55 -3.12 21.35
CA VAL A 94 -10.29 -2.34 22.35
C VAL A 94 -11.73 -2.83 22.36
N GLU A 95 -12.23 -3.15 23.54
CA GLU A 95 -13.65 -3.36 23.80
C GLU A 95 -14.30 -2.02 24.15
N HIS A 96 -15.42 -1.71 23.50
CA HIS A 96 -16.18 -0.50 23.69
C HIS A 96 -17.67 -0.82 23.80
N ALA A 97 -18.28 -0.52 24.95
CA ALA A 97 -19.73 -0.58 25.08
C ALA A 97 -20.35 0.59 24.29
N ALA A 98 -21.00 0.30 23.17
CA ALA A 98 -21.66 1.30 22.34
C ALA A 98 -23.05 1.68 22.89
N ASP A 99 -23.74 0.74 23.55
CA ASP A 99 -25.08 0.89 24.15
C ASP A 99 -25.36 -0.29 25.12
N PRO A 100 -26.39 -0.28 26.01
CA PRO A 100 -26.67 -1.38 26.95
C PRO A 100 -26.98 -2.74 26.30
N TYR A 101 -27.21 -2.76 24.99
CA TYR A 101 -27.55 -3.96 24.23
C TYR A 101 -26.47 -4.37 23.22
N LEU A 102 -25.42 -3.56 23.06
CA LEU A 102 -24.39 -3.80 22.06
C LEU A 102 -23.00 -3.40 22.56
N CYS A 103 -22.09 -4.37 22.56
CA CYS A 103 -20.68 -4.16 22.76
C CYS A 103 -19.93 -4.27 21.42
N GLU A 104 -19.02 -3.35 21.14
CA GLU A 104 -18.13 -3.39 19.98
C GLU A 104 -16.72 -3.81 20.43
N LEU A 105 -16.21 -4.93 19.89
CA LEU A 105 -14.79 -5.22 19.89
C LEU A 105 -14.17 -4.63 18.63
N ARG A 106 -13.18 -3.76 18.80
CA ARG A 106 -12.47 -3.10 17.70
C ARG A 106 -10.99 -3.46 17.72
N ALA A 107 -10.51 -4.12 16.68
CA ALA A 107 -9.09 -4.41 16.46
C ALA A 107 -8.51 -3.48 15.41
N THR A 108 -7.44 -2.77 15.77
CA THR A 108 -6.67 -1.88 14.89
C THR A 108 -5.26 -2.43 14.74
N VAL A 109 -4.82 -2.60 13.51
CA VAL A 109 -3.48 -3.10 13.17
C VAL A 109 -2.81 -2.16 12.20
N ARG A 110 -1.53 -1.88 12.44
CA ARG A 110 -0.70 -1.06 11.56
C ARG A 110 0.50 -1.85 11.05
N ILE A 111 0.61 -1.98 9.73
CA ILE A 111 1.72 -2.64 9.03
C ILE A 111 2.28 -1.68 7.98
N GLY A 112 3.47 -1.17 8.24
CA GLY A 112 4.08 -0.15 7.38
C GLY A 112 3.21 1.11 7.31
N ASP A 113 2.76 1.45 6.10
CA ASP A 113 1.84 2.54 5.76
C ASP A 113 0.35 2.14 5.84
N VAL A 114 0.05 0.86 6.02
CA VAL A 114 -1.33 0.35 6.03
C VAL A 114 -1.85 0.28 7.46
N THR A 115 -3.04 0.84 7.68
CA THR A 115 -3.81 0.66 8.92
C THR A 115 -5.14 -0.01 8.58
N VAL A 116 -5.43 -1.12 9.24
CA VAL A 116 -6.71 -1.84 9.11
C VAL A 116 -7.41 -1.78 10.47
N THR A 117 -8.70 -1.45 10.45
CA THR A 117 -9.58 -1.52 11.62
C THR A 117 -10.71 -2.50 11.32
N ARG A 118 -10.93 -3.44 12.23
CA ARG A 118 -12.04 -4.41 12.18
C ARG A 118 -12.85 -4.29 13.46
N SER A 119 -14.17 -4.33 13.30
CA SER A 119 -15.12 -4.27 14.41
C SER A 119 -15.99 -5.52 14.40
N LEU A 120 -16.25 -6.05 15.58
CA LEU A 120 -17.20 -7.12 15.83
C LEU A 120 -18.19 -6.64 16.89
N TYR A 121 -19.47 -6.71 16.58
CA TYR A 121 -20.52 -6.33 17.50
C TYR A 121 -21.10 -7.56 18.17
N LEU A 122 -21.26 -7.46 19.48
CA LEU A 122 -21.62 -8.54 20.37
C LEU A 122 -22.75 -8.09 21.27
N GLN A 123 -23.55 -9.06 21.73
CA GLN A 123 -24.44 -8.81 22.84
C GLN A 123 -23.61 -8.68 24.13
N PRO A 124 -23.95 -7.73 25.03
CA PRO A 124 -23.29 -7.62 26.32
C PRO A 124 -23.52 -8.88 27.14
N PRO A 125 -22.59 -9.22 28.05
CA PRO A 125 -22.74 -10.40 28.88
C PRO A 125 -24.01 -10.26 29.72
N ILE A 126 -24.89 -11.27 29.67
CA ILE A 126 -26.05 -11.33 30.55
C ILE A 126 -25.51 -11.67 31.92
N HIS A 127 -25.35 -10.67 32.79
CA HIS A 127 -25.17 -10.92 34.21
C HIS A 127 -26.46 -11.55 34.73
N HIS A 128 -26.51 -12.88 34.80
CA HIS A 128 -27.47 -13.56 35.64
C HIS A 128 -27.18 -13.12 37.06
N GLY A 129 -27.92 -12.11 37.50
CA GLY A 129 -27.85 -11.63 38.87
C GLY A 129 -28.00 -12.83 39.79
N GLY A 130 -26.95 -13.10 40.56
CA GLY A 130 -27.09 -13.89 41.77
C GLY A 130 -28.08 -13.15 42.64
N HIS A 131 -29.32 -13.62 42.62
CA HIS A 131 -30.25 -13.31 43.68
C HIS A 131 -29.64 -13.89 44.97
N PRO A 132 -29.43 -13.06 46.02
CA PRO A 132 -29.08 -13.57 47.34
C PRO A 132 -30.19 -14.46 47.90
#